data_AF-A0A094HAC2-F1
#
_entry.id   AF-A0A094HAC2-F1
#
_cell.length_a   1.000
_cell.length_b   1.000
_cell.length_c   1.000
_cell.angle_alpha   90.00
_cell.angle_beta   90.00
_cell.angle_gamma   90.00
#
_symmetry.space_group_name_H-M   'P 1'
#
loop_
_entity.id
_entity.type
_entity.pdbx_description
1 polymer ?
#
loop_
_entity_poly.entity_id
_entity_poly.type
_entity_poly.pdbx_seq_one_letter_code
_entity_poly.pdbx_strand_id
1 'polypeptide(L)'
;MPVAQRGLQRCLRLGAHGRVQQRFHSSAPSPTASPLSVAKLLATPADDGERQVYGFVRSIRKQKTRAFAAIGDGSSLEPLQALLTPAQAESLTTGAAVHLTGQWIASPAKATQASELHVNAVDLLGASDAATYPLQKKFQTAEYLRTLPHLRARLPSNALLLRLRSHAIAHLTTFFASREFTQTHPPILTSSDCEGAGEVFGISTAAESPSDASASPAGGKVAAAAGSGAVPFFRTPKYLTVSSQLHLEALAQAVGGVWTLSPTFRAERSDTARHLSEFYMLEAEATFVSSLDAVMDLAEDMIRSVTRGLNDSTIGTEVLRGKRREGEEEIDLEGRWRGILEGPWPRITYTQAIDALVASGEVFEHVPVWGAGLQAEHERFLAREVGKGGPVFVTKYPTEIKPFYMLPSSASGAGEDRQTVDCFDLLLPDVCEVAGGSLREHRLEPLQAAMRKHGMDEAGMEWDHDSTPSPSLCINTLTADTAFSGSTQRLSRKERNGLISLTHGVYFISSAHAIQTPPSADYPTEDV
;
A
#
# COMPACT_ATOMS: atom_id res chain seq x y z
N MET A 1 -6.69 -61.62 14.27
CA MET A 1 -5.48 -60.80 14.41
C MET A 1 -5.87 -59.38 14.76
N PRO A 2 -5.31 -58.82 15.84
CA PRO A 2 -5.40 -57.41 16.21
C PRO A 2 -4.36 -56.59 15.43
N VAL A 3 -4.62 -55.34 15.09
CA VAL A 3 -3.70 -54.16 15.05
C VAL A 3 -4.51 -53.00 14.45
N ALA A 4 -5.35 -52.35 15.26
CA ALA A 4 -5.90 -51.02 14.94
C ALA A 4 -6.55 -50.32 16.15
N GLN A 5 -6.19 -50.67 17.39
CA GLN A 5 -6.81 -50.08 18.59
C GLN A 5 -5.81 -49.68 19.69
N ARG A 6 -4.53 -49.44 19.34
CA ARG A 6 -3.52 -48.94 20.30
C ARG A 6 -2.92 -47.58 19.94
N GLY A 7 -3.56 -46.82 19.04
CA GLY A 7 -3.08 -45.49 18.61
C GLY A 7 -3.79 -44.30 19.23
N LEU A 8 -4.98 -44.47 19.85
CA LEU A 8 -5.86 -43.34 20.16
C LEU A 8 -6.01 -42.98 21.66
N GLN A 9 -5.19 -43.55 22.55
CA GLN A 9 -5.27 -43.30 24.00
C GLN A 9 -4.05 -42.61 24.62
N ARG A 10 -3.13 -42.04 23.81
CA ARG A 10 -1.92 -41.39 24.35
C ARG A 10 -1.75 -39.89 24.08
N CYS A 11 -2.73 -39.21 23.49
CA CYS A 11 -2.66 -37.76 23.22
C CYS A 11 -3.69 -36.89 23.98
N LEU A 12 -4.48 -37.47 24.89
CA LEU A 12 -5.41 -36.71 25.73
C LEU A 12 -5.12 -36.97 27.20
N ARG A 13 -4.08 -36.31 27.72
CA ARG A 13 -3.85 -36.01 29.13
C ARG A 13 -2.58 -35.17 29.22
N LEU A 14 -2.76 -33.85 29.29
CA LEU A 14 -1.98 -32.89 30.10
C LEU A 14 -2.39 -31.47 29.65
N GLY A 15 -3.56 -31.05 30.11
CA GLY A 15 -3.84 -29.63 30.30
C GLY A 15 -3.51 -29.27 31.74
N ALA A 16 -2.72 -28.20 31.93
CA ALA A 16 -2.81 -27.21 33.01
C ALA A 16 -1.43 -26.60 33.33
N HIS A 17 -1.37 -25.27 33.22
CA HIS A 17 -0.39 -24.35 33.82
C HIS A 17 1.09 -24.48 33.45
N GLY A 18 1.56 -23.55 32.61
CA GLY A 18 2.97 -23.19 32.53
C GLY A 18 3.21 -22.08 31.51
N ARG A 19 3.75 -20.94 31.95
CA ARG A 19 4.32 -19.90 31.08
C ARG A 19 5.34 -20.56 30.14
N VAL A 20 5.04 -20.65 28.85
CA VAL A 20 6.02 -21.10 27.86
C VAL A 20 6.83 -19.87 27.43
N GLN A 21 7.93 -19.60 28.14
CA GLN A 21 9.06 -18.90 27.55
C GLN A 21 9.71 -19.87 26.55
N GLN A 22 9.42 -19.72 25.25
CA GLN A 22 10.26 -20.35 24.22
C GLN A 22 11.60 -19.61 24.16
N ARG A 23 12.56 -20.07 24.97
CA ARG A 23 13.98 -19.78 24.75
C ARG A 23 14.43 -20.57 23.52
N PHE A 24 14.48 -19.92 22.37
CA PHE A 24 15.32 -20.39 21.28
C PHE A 24 16.79 -20.13 21.67
N HIS A 25 17.40 -21.11 22.33
CA HIS A 25 18.85 -21.19 22.45
C HIS A 25 19.31 -22.40 21.64
N SER A 26 19.78 -22.11 20.42
CA SER A 26 20.72 -22.98 19.72
C SER A 26 22.05 -22.24 19.65
N SER A 27 22.99 -22.71 20.45
CA SER A 27 24.37 -22.24 20.54
C SER A 27 25.25 -23.04 19.58
N ALA A 28 25.62 -22.40 18.47
CA ALA A 28 26.91 -22.56 17.80
C ALA A 28 27.15 -21.29 16.95
N PRO A 29 28.22 -20.50 17.19
CA PRO A 29 28.57 -19.43 16.27
C PRO A 29 29.03 -20.07 14.96
N SER A 30 28.27 -19.87 13.89
CA SER A 30 28.70 -20.25 12.55
C SER A 30 29.96 -19.43 12.20
N PRO A 31 31.03 -20.03 11.63
CA PRO A 31 32.27 -19.32 11.30
C PRO A 31 32.13 -18.37 10.10
N THR A 32 30.92 -18.17 9.59
CA THR A 32 30.58 -17.24 8.51
C THR A 32 29.56 -16.22 8.99
N ALA A 33 29.88 -15.47 10.05
CA ALA A 33 29.07 -14.31 10.39
C ALA A 33 29.20 -13.30 9.24
N SER A 34 28.10 -13.03 8.54
CA SER A 34 28.07 -11.98 7.53
C SER A 34 28.54 -10.66 8.14
N PRO A 35 29.30 -9.84 7.40
CA PRO A 35 29.77 -8.55 7.89
C PRO A 35 28.59 -7.70 8.37
N LEU A 36 28.81 -6.94 9.44
CA LEU A 36 27.78 -6.05 9.99
C LEU A 36 27.43 -4.96 8.96
N SER A 37 26.15 -4.60 8.90
CA SER A 37 25.73 -3.43 8.12
C SER A 37 26.27 -2.14 8.74
N VAL A 38 26.34 -1.08 7.94
CA VAL A 38 26.74 0.26 8.40
C VAL A 38 25.89 0.71 9.59
N ALA A 39 24.56 0.51 9.55
CA ALA A 39 23.69 0.85 10.67
C ALA A 39 24.07 0.12 11.97
N LYS A 40 24.38 -1.18 11.90
CA LYS A 40 24.78 -1.97 13.07
C LYS A 40 26.16 -1.56 13.59
N LEU A 41 27.09 -1.26 12.69
CA LEU A 41 28.41 -0.75 13.07
C LEU A 41 28.33 0.60 13.76
N LEU A 42 27.53 1.53 13.24
CA LEU A 42 27.32 2.86 13.85
C LEU A 42 26.70 2.76 15.26
N ALA A 43 25.91 1.72 15.53
CA ALA A 43 25.37 1.43 16.86
C ALA A 43 26.36 0.68 17.78
N THR A 44 27.48 0.20 17.26
CA THR A 44 28.49 -0.55 18.02
C THR A 44 29.53 0.41 18.57
N PRO A 45 29.75 0.48 19.90
CA PRO A 45 30.82 1.28 20.48
C PRO A 45 32.20 0.87 19.93
N ALA A 46 33.13 1.83 19.89
CA ALA A 46 34.52 1.53 19.56
C ALA A 46 35.14 0.57 20.58
N ASP A 47 35.82 -0.44 20.08
CA ASP A 47 36.48 -1.48 20.88
C ASP A 47 37.87 -1.85 20.35
N ASP A 48 38.39 -1.04 19.41
CA ASP A 48 39.65 -1.25 18.68
C ASP A 48 39.71 -2.58 17.92
N GLY A 49 38.59 -3.29 17.81
CA GLY A 49 38.48 -4.53 17.09
C GLY A 49 38.54 -4.33 15.59
N GLU A 50 39.05 -5.33 14.88
CA GLU A 50 39.00 -5.34 13.42
C GLU A 50 37.55 -5.53 12.94
N ARG A 51 37.17 -4.78 11.91
CA ARG A 51 35.85 -4.81 11.27
C ARG A 51 35.98 -4.81 9.76
N GLN A 52 35.02 -5.47 9.12
CA GLN A 52 34.84 -5.44 7.68
C GLN A 52 33.59 -4.64 7.34
N VAL A 53 33.69 -3.79 6.32
CA VAL A 53 32.60 -2.94 5.82
C VAL A 53 32.49 -3.13 4.31
N TYR A 54 31.28 -3.42 3.86
CA TYR A 54 30.92 -3.47 2.44
C TYR A 54 29.96 -2.33 2.16
N GLY A 55 30.15 -1.63 1.04
CA GLY A 55 29.24 -0.57 0.66
C GLY A 55 29.71 0.26 -0.53
N PHE A 56 29.08 1.41 -0.70
CA PHE A 56 29.39 2.37 -1.75
C PHE A 56 29.96 3.65 -1.16
N VAL A 57 30.96 4.22 -1.83
CA VAL A 57 31.53 5.51 -1.48
C VAL A 57 30.50 6.61 -1.79
N ARG A 58 29.90 7.20 -0.76
CA ARG A 58 28.96 8.32 -0.90
C ARG A 58 29.67 9.65 -1.16
N SER A 59 30.84 9.82 -0.54
CA SER A 59 31.76 10.91 -0.86
C SER A 59 33.16 10.58 -0.39
N ILE A 60 34.17 11.21 -0.99
CA ILE A 60 35.55 11.09 -0.57
C ILE A 60 36.23 12.46 -0.54
N ARG A 61 37.01 12.71 0.49
CA ARG A 61 37.83 13.92 0.65
C ARG A 61 39.29 13.51 0.81
N LYS A 62 40.11 13.79 -0.19
CA LYS A 62 41.56 13.49 -0.19
C LYS A 62 42.32 14.73 0.28
N GLN A 63 43.11 14.60 1.35
CA GLN A 63 44.01 15.63 1.85
C GLN A 63 45.47 15.19 1.70
N LYS A 64 46.44 16.05 2.04
CA LYS A 64 47.87 15.77 1.86
C LYS A 64 48.34 14.52 2.61
N THR A 65 47.85 14.31 3.83
CA THR A 65 48.34 13.24 4.71
C THR A 65 47.33 12.12 4.96
N ARG A 66 46.04 12.38 4.72
CA ARG A 66 44.92 11.50 5.05
C ARG A 66 43.80 11.66 4.01
N ALA A 67 42.94 10.66 3.90
CA ALA A 67 41.70 10.73 3.14
C ALA A 67 40.54 10.23 3.99
N PHE A 68 39.37 10.81 3.76
CA PHE A 68 38.13 10.48 4.47
C PHE A 68 37.09 10.05 3.46
N ALA A 69 36.65 8.80 3.52
CA ALA A 69 35.55 8.28 2.72
C ALA A 69 34.32 8.08 3.59
N ALA A 70 33.17 8.54 3.11
CA ALA A 70 31.87 8.25 3.69
C ALA A 70 31.28 7.04 2.99
N ILE A 71 31.13 5.92 3.69
CA ILE A 71 30.67 4.64 3.16
C ILE A 71 29.22 4.42 3.58
N GLY A 72 28.37 4.06 2.62
CA GLY A 72 27.00 3.66 2.90
C GLY A 72 26.61 2.40 2.15
N ASP A 73 25.84 1.55 2.81
CA ASP A 73 25.28 0.31 2.26
C ASP A 73 23.75 0.39 2.09
N GLY A 74 23.14 1.54 2.39
CA GLY A 74 21.70 1.76 2.36
C GLY A 74 20.97 1.40 3.65
N SER A 75 21.65 0.83 4.64
CA SER A 75 21.05 0.42 5.92
C SER A 75 20.75 1.57 6.88
N SER A 76 21.37 2.74 6.69
CA SER A 76 21.12 3.97 7.46
C SER A 76 21.22 5.24 6.60
N LEU A 77 20.56 6.31 7.05
CA LEU A 77 20.80 7.67 6.58
C LEU A 77 22.26 8.08 6.77
N GLU A 78 22.85 7.77 7.93
CA GLU A 78 24.21 8.18 8.24
C GLU A 78 25.22 7.23 7.57
N PRO A 79 26.26 7.77 6.92
CA PRO A 79 27.37 6.96 6.45
C PRO A 79 28.34 6.62 7.58
N LEU A 80 29.06 5.51 7.42
CA LEU A 80 30.26 5.23 8.22
C LEU A 80 31.45 6.01 7.65
N GLN A 81 32.23 6.66 8.51
CA GLN A 81 33.49 7.28 8.11
C GLN A 81 34.62 6.26 8.10
N ALA A 82 35.31 6.17 6.97
CA ALA A 82 36.55 5.43 6.80
C ALA A 82 37.71 6.42 6.65
N LEU A 83 38.73 6.25 7.48
CA LEU A 83 39.99 6.98 7.42
C LEU A 83 41.02 6.15 6.64
N LEU A 84 41.58 6.75 5.59
CA LEU A 84 42.53 6.11 4.69
C LEU A 84 43.81 6.94 4.54
N THR A 85 44.89 6.29 4.10
CA THR A 85 46.07 6.95 3.56
C THR A 85 45.81 7.46 2.12
N PRO A 86 46.59 8.43 1.61
CA PRO A 86 46.45 8.90 0.22
C PRO A 86 46.57 7.77 -0.81
N ALA A 87 47.47 6.79 -0.59
CA ALA A 87 47.67 5.65 -1.47
C ALA A 87 46.44 4.72 -1.50
N GLN A 88 45.88 4.38 -0.33
CA GLN A 88 44.66 3.57 -0.23
C GLN A 88 43.44 4.24 -0.89
N ALA A 89 43.41 5.58 -0.92
CA ALA A 89 42.31 6.35 -1.48
C ALA A 89 42.48 6.69 -2.97
N GLU A 90 43.59 6.33 -3.61
CA GLU A 90 43.95 6.79 -4.95
C GLU A 90 42.86 6.48 -5.99
N SER A 91 42.44 5.22 -6.07
CA SER A 91 41.42 4.72 -7.01
C SER A 91 39.97 4.94 -6.57
N LEU A 92 39.74 5.45 -5.35
CA LEU A 92 38.40 5.62 -4.81
C LEU A 92 37.73 6.89 -5.32
N THR A 93 36.50 6.73 -5.79
CA THR A 93 35.63 7.78 -6.34
C THR A 93 34.20 7.62 -5.80
N THR A 94 33.38 8.67 -5.90
CA THR A 94 31.96 8.60 -5.53
C THR A 94 31.22 7.56 -6.38
N GLY A 95 30.41 6.72 -5.74
CA GLY A 95 29.67 5.63 -6.36
C GLY A 95 30.42 4.31 -6.46
N ALA A 96 31.73 4.29 -6.16
CA ALA A 96 32.53 3.06 -6.18
C ALA A 96 32.07 2.07 -5.10
N ALA A 97 32.02 0.79 -5.45
CA ALA A 97 31.75 -0.31 -4.53
C ALA A 97 33.07 -0.78 -3.88
N VAL A 98 33.08 -0.88 -2.57
CA VAL A 98 34.29 -1.19 -1.79
C VAL A 98 34.03 -2.24 -0.72
N HIS A 99 35.06 -3.03 -0.44
CA HIS A 99 35.22 -3.78 0.79
C HIS A 99 36.43 -3.21 1.56
N LEU A 100 36.21 -2.80 2.80
CA LEU A 100 37.22 -2.20 3.66
C LEU A 100 37.41 -3.06 4.90
N THR A 101 38.66 -3.32 5.27
CA THR A 101 39.02 -3.94 6.56
C THR A 101 39.85 -2.97 7.37
N GLY A 102 39.55 -2.81 8.65
CA GLY A 102 40.25 -1.85 9.51
C GLY A 102 39.86 -1.93 10.99
N GLN A 103 40.50 -1.12 11.81
CA GLN A 103 40.21 -1.03 13.25
C GLN A 103 39.03 -0.09 13.52
N TRP A 104 38.13 -0.48 14.42
CA TRP A 104 36.98 0.33 14.82
C TRP A 104 37.30 1.20 16.03
N ILE A 105 37.61 2.46 15.78
CA ILE A 105 38.22 3.36 16.76
C ILE A 105 37.24 4.48 17.14
N ALA A 106 37.35 4.97 18.37
CA ALA A 106 36.61 6.15 18.81
C ALA A 106 37.05 7.38 18.01
N SER A 107 36.09 8.08 17.41
CA SER A 107 36.39 9.26 16.59
C SER A 107 36.91 10.40 17.47
N PRO A 108 37.99 11.08 17.07
CA PRO A 108 38.44 12.32 17.72
C PRO A 108 37.38 13.43 17.66
N ALA A 109 36.54 13.42 16.62
CA ALA A 109 35.48 14.38 16.38
C ALA A 109 34.14 13.93 16.98
N LYS A 110 34.12 13.64 18.28
CA LYS A 110 32.97 13.07 19.02
C LYS A 110 31.65 13.82 18.83
N ALA A 111 31.71 15.13 18.55
CA ALA A 111 30.54 15.96 18.29
C ALA A 111 29.82 15.65 16.95
N THR A 112 30.50 14.97 16.03
CA THR A 112 29.98 14.69 14.67
C THR A 112 29.77 13.21 14.40
N GLN A 113 30.56 12.34 15.01
CA GLN A 113 30.43 10.89 14.90
C GLN A 113 31.12 10.22 16.10
N ALA A 114 30.55 9.13 16.59
CA ALA A 114 31.07 8.42 17.76
C ALA A 114 32.33 7.59 17.44
N SER A 115 32.36 6.97 16.27
CA SER A 115 33.38 6.00 15.88
C SER A 115 33.68 6.08 14.38
N GLU A 116 34.87 5.65 13.99
CA GLU A 116 35.35 5.63 12.61
C GLU A 116 36.22 4.40 12.34
N LEU A 117 36.28 3.96 11.08
CA LEU A 117 37.11 2.84 10.66
C LEU A 117 38.48 3.33 10.21
N HIS A 118 39.55 2.91 10.89
CA HIS A 118 40.93 3.15 10.44
C HIS A 118 41.34 2.02 9.51
N VAL A 119 41.41 2.33 8.21
CA VAL A 119 41.48 1.32 7.15
C VAL A 119 42.89 0.74 7.04
N ASN A 120 42.96 -0.59 7.13
CA ASN A 120 44.17 -1.38 6.90
C ASN A 120 44.24 -1.83 5.44
N ALA A 121 43.13 -2.34 4.90
CA ALA A 121 43.03 -2.89 3.54
C ALA A 121 41.81 -2.35 2.79
N VAL A 122 41.99 -2.12 1.49
CA VAL A 122 40.96 -1.65 0.56
C VAL A 122 40.87 -2.61 -0.61
N ASP A 123 39.70 -3.20 -0.81
CA ASP A 123 39.35 -3.95 -2.02
C ASP A 123 38.33 -3.15 -2.83
N LEU A 124 38.73 -2.69 -4.02
CA LEU A 124 37.83 -2.03 -4.96
C LEU A 124 37.03 -3.10 -5.72
N LEU A 125 35.77 -3.28 -5.32
CA LEU A 125 34.88 -4.30 -5.91
C LEU A 125 34.24 -3.84 -7.22
N GLY A 126 34.05 -2.52 -7.37
CA GLY A 126 33.49 -1.93 -8.57
C GLY A 126 33.89 -0.47 -8.68
N ALA A 127 34.65 -0.14 -9.72
CA ALA A 127 35.04 1.22 -10.02
C ALA A 127 33.81 2.06 -10.41
N SER A 128 33.88 3.36 -10.13
CA SER A 128 32.90 4.36 -10.57
C SER A 128 33.63 5.51 -11.22
N ASP A 129 33.16 5.95 -12.39
CA ASP A 129 33.73 7.11 -13.04
C ASP A 129 33.06 8.39 -12.52
N ALA A 130 33.84 9.22 -11.84
CA ALA A 130 33.37 10.46 -11.26
C ALA A 130 32.89 11.47 -12.31
N ALA A 131 33.30 11.37 -13.57
CA ALA A 131 32.85 12.27 -14.64
C ALA A 131 31.44 11.92 -15.13
N THR A 132 31.10 10.63 -15.16
CA THR A 132 29.84 10.12 -15.74
C THR A 132 28.81 9.71 -14.69
N TYR A 133 29.20 9.56 -13.42
CA TYR A 133 28.27 9.19 -12.35
C TYR A 133 27.21 10.28 -12.12
N PRO A 134 25.90 10.00 -12.27
CA PRO A 134 24.87 11.05 -12.24
C PRO A 134 24.53 11.54 -10.83
N LEU A 135 24.77 10.72 -9.80
CA LEU A 135 24.48 11.07 -8.40
C LEU A 135 25.68 11.72 -7.72
N GLN A 136 26.16 12.82 -8.29
CA GLN A 136 27.23 13.62 -7.71
C GLN A 136 26.84 14.17 -6.34
N LYS A 137 27.84 14.58 -5.54
CA LYS A 137 27.65 15.21 -4.22
C LYS A 137 27.16 16.66 -4.37
N LYS A 138 26.04 16.83 -5.07
CA LYS A 138 25.29 18.05 -5.23
C LYS A 138 23.82 17.74 -5.03
N PHE A 139 23.06 18.79 -4.79
CA PHE A 139 21.63 18.71 -4.76
C PHE A 139 21.06 18.19 -6.08
N GLN A 140 20.02 17.36 -5.99
CA GLN A 140 19.25 16.89 -7.12
C GLN A 140 17.77 17.13 -6.84
N THR A 141 17.02 17.57 -7.85
CA THR A 141 15.57 17.83 -7.74
C THR A 141 14.76 16.53 -7.73
N ALA A 142 13.51 16.62 -7.26
CA ALA A 142 12.46 15.61 -7.41
C ALA A 142 12.45 14.98 -8.82
N GLU A 143 12.33 15.88 -9.77
CA GLU A 143 12.10 15.70 -11.19
C GLU A 143 13.30 15.01 -11.83
N TYR A 144 14.51 15.51 -11.56
CA TYR A 144 15.73 14.88 -12.07
C TYR A 144 15.88 13.45 -11.55
N LEU A 145 15.63 13.21 -10.25
CA LEU A 145 15.74 11.86 -9.68
C LEU A 145 14.70 10.90 -10.26
N ARG A 146 13.51 11.36 -10.67
CA ARG A 146 12.52 10.53 -11.38
C ARG A 146 13.04 10.04 -12.75
N THR A 147 13.97 10.76 -13.40
CA THR A 147 14.61 10.30 -14.65
C THR A 147 15.62 9.16 -14.44
N LEU A 148 16.02 8.88 -13.19
CA LEU A 148 17.01 7.87 -12.82
C LEU A 148 16.43 6.82 -11.83
N PRO A 149 15.34 6.12 -12.18
CA PRO A 149 14.62 5.27 -11.23
C PRO A 149 15.50 4.14 -10.65
N HIS A 150 16.42 3.60 -11.45
CA HIS A 150 17.33 2.52 -11.08
C HIS A 150 18.51 2.97 -10.20
N LEU A 151 18.84 4.27 -10.16
CA LEU A 151 19.95 4.80 -9.37
C LEU A 151 19.51 5.60 -8.15
N ARG A 152 18.37 6.32 -8.21
CA ARG A 152 17.96 7.26 -7.14
C ARG A 152 17.90 6.62 -5.76
N ALA A 153 17.59 5.32 -5.68
CA ALA A 153 17.57 4.55 -4.43
C ALA A 153 18.94 4.48 -3.72
N ARG A 154 20.04 4.79 -4.39
CA ARG A 154 21.38 4.91 -3.77
C ARG A 154 21.54 6.16 -2.90
N LEU A 155 20.68 7.16 -3.06
CA LEU A 155 20.65 8.33 -2.19
C LEU A 155 20.06 7.96 -0.82
N PRO A 156 20.61 8.48 0.30
CA PRO A 156 20.18 8.11 1.65
C PRO A 156 18.67 8.28 1.89
N SER A 157 18.10 9.40 1.44
CA SER A 157 16.67 9.69 1.59
C SER A 157 15.78 8.72 0.82
N ASN A 158 16.17 8.34 -0.40
CA ASN A 158 15.41 7.38 -1.20
C ASN A 158 15.55 5.95 -0.66
N ALA A 159 16.75 5.57 -0.17
CA ALA A 159 16.96 4.32 0.53
C ALA A 159 16.12 4.25 1.83
N LEU A 160 15.96 5.37 2.54
CA LEU A 160 15.07 5.45 3.69
C LEU A 160 13.61 5.21 3.30
N LEU A 161 13.11 5.81 2.21
CA LEU A 161 11.75 5.55 1.73
C LEU A 161 11.53 4.07 1.37
N LEU A 162 12.54 3.43 0.76
CA LEU A 162 12.48 1.99 0.45
C LEU A 162 12.40 1.15 1.73
N ARG A 163 13.26 1.43 2.73
CA ARG A 163 13.24 0.76 4.04
C ARG A 163 11.93 1.01 4.78
N LEU A 164 11.42 2.23 4.75
CA LEU A 164 10.15 2.64 5.33
C LEU A 164 8.99 1.81 4.76
N ARG A 165 8.89 1.73 3.43
CA ARG A 165 7.86 0.92 2.75
C ARG A 165 7.97 -0.55 3.15
N SER A 166 9.17 -1.13 3.13
CA SER A 166 9.39 -2.52 3.54
C SER A 166 8.98 -2.76 5.00
N HIS A 167 9.30 -1.84 5.90
CA HIS A 167 8.96 -1.95 7.32
C HIS A 167 7.45 -1.84 7.56
N ALA A 168 6.77 -0.91 6.88
CA ALA A 168 5.32 -0.79 6.93
C ALA A 168 4.61 -2.07 6.45
N ILE A 169 5.07 -2.67 5.34
CA ILE A 169 4.51 -3.94 4.83
C ILE A 169 4.69 -5.10 5.82
N ALA A 170 5.86 -5.19 6.47
CA ALA A 170 6.10 -6.20 7.49
C ALA A 170 5.17 -6.02 8.72
N HIS A 171 4.93 -4.78 9.12
CA HIS A 171 3.97 -4.47 10.18
C HIS A 171 2.53 -4.80 9.80
N LEU A 172 2.10 -4.47 8.57
CA LEU A 172 0.78 -4.84 8.05
C LEU A 172 0.58 -6.35 8.03
N THR A 173 1.59 -7.09 7.58
CA THR A 173 1.56 -8.56 7.59
C THR A 173 1.38 -9.11 9.00
N THR A 174 2.11 -8.56 9.97
CA THR A 174 1.99 -8.94 11.39
C THR A 174 0.63 -8.57 11.98
N PHE A 175 0.12 -7.39 11.62
CA PHE A 175 -1.18 -6.89 12.06
C PHE A 175 -2.32 -7.83 11.64
N PHE A 176 -2.40 -8.18 10.37
CA PHE A 176 -3.42 -9.09 9.84
C PHE A 176 -3.25 -10.51 10.38
N ALA A 177 -2.02 -11.02 10.46
CA ALA A 177 -1.75 -12.34 11.02
C ALA A 177 -2.19 -12.44 12.50
N SER A 178 -2.00 -11.38 13.30
CA SER A 178 -2.44 -11.34 14.70
C SER A 178 -3.96 -11.35 14.90
N ARG A 179 -4.72 -11.07 13.83
CA ARG A 179 -6.18 -11.03 13.76
C ARG A 179 -6.75 -12.19 12.94
N GLU A 180 -5.95 -13.22 12.67
CA GLU A 180 -6.35 -14.43 11.94
C GLU A 180 -6.80 -14.18 10.49
N PHE A 181 -6.41 -13.05 9.89
CA PHE A 181 -6.64 -12.81 8.46
C PHE A 181 -5.65 -13.60 7.62
N THR A 182 -6.14 -14.22 6.55
CA THR A 182 -5.34 -14.97 5.59
C THR A 182 -4.89 -14.05 4.45
N GLN A 183 -3.58 -13.96 4.21
CA GLN A 183 -3.07 -13.25 3.04
C GLN A 183 -3.40 -14.04 1.76
N THR A 184 -3.92 -13.37 0.75
CA THR A 184 -4.29 -13.98 -0.54
C THR A 184 -3.74 -13.18 -1.72
N HIS A 185 -3.72 -13.80 -2.90
CA HIS A 185 -3.26 -13.18 -4.14
C HIS A 185 -4.31 -13.38 -5.24
N PRO A 186 -5.31 -12.48 -5.32
CA PRO A 186 -6.33 -12.54 -6.36
C PRO A 186 -5.76 -12.30 -7.77
N PRO A 187 -6.49 -12.70 -8.83
CA PRO A 187 -6.06 -12.48 -10.21
C PRO A 187 -5.91 -10.99 -10.55
N ILE A 188 -4.82 -10.64 -11.24
CA ILE A 188 -4.62 -9.30 -11.81
C ILE A 188 -5.35 -9.15 -13.16
N LEU A 189 -5.36 -10.23 -13.95
CA LEU A 189 -6.08 -10.29 -15.22
C LEU A 189 -7.55 -10.62 -14.95
N THR A 190 -8.46 -9.76 -15.37
CA THR A 190 -9.89 -9.87 -15.09
C THR A 190 -10.73 -9.65 -16.35
N SER A 191 -11.95 -10.20 -16.38
CA SER A 191 -12.97 -9.85 -17.38
C SER A 191 -14.02 -8.86 -16.83
N SER A 192 -13.82 -8.37 -15.61
CA SER A 192 -14.69 -7.41 -14.94
C SER A 192 -13.91 -6.14 -14.63
N ASP A 193 -14.59 -5.01 -14.78
CA ASP A 193 -14.12 -3.69 -14.35
C ASP A 193 -14.41 -3.42 -12.86
N CYS A 194 -14.91 -4.41 -12.10
CA CYS A 194 -15.26 -4.39 -10.67
C CYS A 194 -16.36 -3.39 -10.26
N GLU A 195 -16.31 -2.16 -10.75
CA GLU A 195 -17.14 -1.03 -10.34
C GLU A 195 -18.11 -0.54 -11.44
N GLY A 196 -17.98 -1.03 -12.69
CA GLY A 196 -18.91 -0.69 -13.79
C GLY A 196 -18.75 0.69 -14.42
N ALA A 197 -17.78 1.50 -13.98
CA ALA A 197 -17.68 2.92 -14.35
C ALA A 197 -16.25 3.43 -14.64
N GLY A 198 -15.21 2.62 -14.41
CA GLY A 198 -13.81 3.06 -14.54
C GLY A 198 -13.20 2.80 -15.92
N GLU A 199 -12.31 3.69 -16.37
CA GLU A 199 -11.43 3.39 -17.50
C GLU A 199 -10.40 2.32 -17.10
N VAL A 200 -10.39 1.19 -17.83
CA VAL A 200 -9.52 0.03 -17.59
C VAL A 200 -8.50 -0.18 -18.70
N PHE A 201 -7.31 -0.69 -18.36
CA PHE A 201 -6.33 -1.10 -19.35
C PHE A 201 -6.71 -2.44 -19.97
N GLY A 202 -6.94 -2.46 -21.28
CA GLY A 202 -7.17 -3.69 -22.05
C GLY A 202 -5.87 -4.46 -22.30
N ILE A 203 -5.98 -5.79 -22.32
CA ILE A 203 -4.85 -6.71 -22.51
C ILE A 203 -5.07 -7.49 -23.79
N SER A 204 -4.08 -7.46 -24.67
CA SER A 204 -4.05 -8.23 -25.92
C SER A 204 -2.64 -8.75 -26.17
N THR A 205 -2.53 -9.81 -26.98
CA THR A 205 -1.20 -10.27 -27.41
C THR A 205 -0.67 -9.41 -28.55
N ALA A 206 0.66 -9.40 -28.75
CA ALA A 206 1.27 -8.67 -29.87
C ALA A 206 0.77 -9.15 -31.24
N ALA A 207 0.33 -10.42 -31.35
CA ALA A 207 -0.27 -10.97 -32.56
C ALA A 207 -1.70 -10.48 -32.83
N GLU A 208 -2.40 -10.00 -31.79
CA GLU A 208 -3.78 -9.48 -31.87
C GLU A 208 -3.85 -7.96 -32.09
N SER A 209 -2.74 -7.26 -31.84
CA SER A 209 -2.66 -5.82 -32.03
C SER A 209 -2.50 -5.48 -33.52
N PRO A 210 -3.45 -4.79 -34.18
CA PRO A 210 -3.26 -4.35 -35.56
C PRO A 210 -2.07 -3.39 -35.62
N SER A 211 -1.21 -3.57 -36.62
CA SER A 211 0.09 -2.89 -36.77
C SER A 211 0.01 -1.39 -37.13
N ASP A 212 -1.09 -0.69 -36.87
CA ASP A 212 -1.26 0.74 -37.16
C ASP A 212 -1.91 1.49 -36.00
N ALA A 213 -1.08 1.92 -35.04
CA ALA A 213 -1.46 2.78 -33.92
C ALA A 213 -1.56 4.27 -34.32
N SER A 214 -2.32 4.61 -35.37
CA SER A 214 -2.49 6.00 -35.82
C SER A 214 -3.92 6.57 -35.72
N ALA A 215 -4.87 5.85 -35.11
CA ALA A 215 -6.21 6.37 -34.89
C ALA A 215 -6.58 6.36 -33.39
N SER A 216 -6.51 7.53 -32.75
CA SER A 216 -7.16 7.76 -31.46
C SER A 216 -8.68 7.75 -31.64
N PRO A 217 -9.47 6.95 -30.92
CA PRO A 217 -10.89 7.21 -30.75
C PRO A 217 -11.07 8.18 -29.58
N ALA A 218 -11.64 9.35 -29.87
CA ALA A 218 -12.28 10.16 -28.85
C ALA A 218 -13.58 9.46 -28.42
N GLY A 219 -13.75 9.21 -27.12
CA GLY A 219 -14.97 8.65 -26.55
C GLY A 219 -14.79 7.22 -26.06
N GLY A 220 -14.85 7.05 -24.73
CA GLY A 220 -14.71 5.79 -24.03
C GLY A 220 -15.73 4.74 -24.47
N LYS A 221 -15.21 3.73 -25.17
CA LYS A 221 -15.62 2.32 -25.20
C LYS A 221 -14.58 1.64 -26.08
N VAL A 222 -13.72 0.81 -25.49
CA VAL A 222 -12.76 0.01 -26.26
C VAL A 222 -13.59 -1.00 -27.05
N ALA A 223 -13.90 -0.67 -28.31
CA ALA A 223 -14.49 -1.62 -29.24
C ALA A 223 -13.51 -2.80 -29.37
N ALA A 224 -14.02 -4.01 -29.13
CA ALA A 224 -13.28 -5.23 -29.40
C ALA A 224 -12.72 -5.14 -30.82
N ALA A 225 -11.40 -5.36 -30.95
CA ALA A 225 -10.70 -5.32 -32.22
C ALA A 225 -11.20 -6.47 -33.13
N ALA A 226 -12.34 -6.27 -33.77
CA ALA A 226 -12.96 -7.20 -34.72
C ALA A 226 -12.36 -7.04 -36.12
N GLY A 227 -11.02 -6.98 -36.21
CA GLY A 227 -10.29 -6.72 -37.46
C GLY A 227 -9.40 -7.86 -37.94
N SER A 228 -9.07 -8.83 -37.08
CA SER A 228 -8.36 -10.04 -37.50
C SER A 228 -9.22 -11.24 -37.13
N GLY A 229 -9.43 -12.19 -38.03
CA GLY A 229 -10.13 -13.45 -37.73
C GLY A 229 -9.40 -14.35 -36.72
N ALA A 230 -8.46 -13.79 -35.93
CA ALA A 230 -7.77 -14.48 -34.86
C ALA A 230 -8.65 -14.49 -33.59
N VAL A 231 -8.84 -15.67 -33.04
CA VAL A 231 -9.48 -15.83 -31.72
C VAL A 231 -8.59 -15.15 -30.68
N PRO A 232 -9.11 -14.21 -29.86
CA PRO A 232 -8.33 -13.59 -28.78
C PRO A 232 -7.72 -14.65 -27.86
N PHE A 233 -6.53 -14.41 -27.32
CA PHE A 233 -5.78 -15.36 -26.48
C PHE A 233 -6.63 -15.92 -25.33
N PHE A 234 -7.40 -15.05 -24.68
CA PHE A 234 -8.29 -15.42 -23.57
C PHE A 234 -9.73 -15.73 -24.01
N ARG A 235 -10.00 -15.82 -25.32
CA ARG A 235 -11.31 -15.99 -25.97
C ARG A 235 -12.31 -14.86 -25.72
N THR A 236 -12.21 -14.17 -24.59
CA THR A 236 -12.94 -12.96 -24.23
C THR A 236 -11.95 -11.81 -23.96
N PRO A 237 -12.38 -10.54 -24.07
CA PRO A 237 -11.59 -9.41 -23.59
C PRO A 237 -11.14 -9.60 -22.13
N LYS A 238 -9.91 -9.18 -21.82
CA LYS A 238 -9.34 -9.14 -20.47
C LYS A 238 -8.72 -7.78 -20.20
N TYR A 239 -8.71 -7.42 -18.93
CA TYR A 239 -8.31 -6.12 -18.43
C TYR A 239 -7.39 -6.29 -17.23
N LEU A 240 -6.61 -5.25 -16.93
CA LEU A 240 -5.93 -5.13 -15.65
C LEU A 240 -6.93 -4.69 -14.58
N THR A 241 -6.87 -5.34 -13.41
CA THR A 241 -7.83 -5.10 -12.34
C THR A 241 -7.69 -3.70 -11.72
N VAL A 242 -8.84 -3.08 -11.40
CA VAL A 242 -8.92 -1.84 -10.62
C VAL A 242 -8.98 -2.12 -9.11
N SER A 243 -9.45 -3.32 -8.72
CA SER A 243 -9.64 -3.75 -7.34
C SER A 243 -9.76 -5.28 -7.28
N SER A 244 -9.32 -5.88 -6.17
CA SER A 244 -9.48 -7.32 -5.92
C SER A 244 -10.73 -7.64 -5.10
N GLN A 245 -11.51 -6.63 -4.69
CA GLN A 245 -12.58 -6.73 -3.70
C GLN A 245 -13.54 -7.90 -3.97
N LEU A 246 -14.11 -8.01 -5.18
CA LEU A 246 -15.07 -9.06 -5.50
C LEU A 246 -14.50 -10.49 -5.36
N HIS A 247 -13.20 -10.66 -5.59
CA HIS A 247 -12.52 -11.94 -5.34
C HIS A 247 -12.31 -12.18 -3.85
N LEU A 248 -11.97 -11.13 -3.09
CA LEU A 248 -11.79 -11.23 -1.64
C LEU A 248 -13.09 -11.58 -0.93
N GLU A 249 -14.24 -11.08 -1.40
CA GLU A 249 -15.56 -11.48 -0.89
C GLU A 249 -15.75 -12.99 -0.99
N ALA A 250 -15.34 -13.62 -2.09
CA ALA A 250 -15.45 -15.08 -2.25
C ALA A 250 -14.46 -15.84 -1.37
N LEU A 251 -13.22 -15.35 -1.26
CA LEU A 251 -12.19 -15.98 -0.45
C LEU A 251 -12.48 -15.85 1.06
N ALA A 252 -13.03 -14.72 1.50
CA ALA A 252 -13.41 -14.48 2.89
C ALA A 252 -14.40 -15.53 3.39
N GLN A 253 -15.32 -16.01 2.54
CA GLN A 253 -16.27 -17.07 2.88
C GLN A 253 -15.60 -18.42 3.21
N ALA A 254 -14.40 -18.67 2.69
CA ALA A 254 -13.68 -19.90 2.97
C ALA A 254 -12.90 -19.87 4.29
N VAL A 255 -12.38 -18.69 4.68
CA VAL A 255 -11.39 -18.58 5.78
C VAL A 255 -11.70 -17.47 6.80
N GLY A 256 -12.92 -16.92 6.78
CA GLY A 256 -13.36 -15.90 7.72
C GLY A 256 -12.92 -14.49 7.29
N GLY A 257 -11.62 -14.22 7.30
CA GLY A 257 -11.02 -12.94 6.94
C GLY A 257 -9.83 -13.10 6.00
N VAL A 258 -9.77 -12.24 4.97
CA VAL A 258 -8.70 -12.23 3.97
C VAL A 258 -8.18 -10.83 3.74
N TRP A 259 -6.92 -10.72 3.34
CA TRP A 259 -6.36 -9.46 2.87
C TRP A 259 -5.39 -9.69 1.71
N THR A 260 -5.13 -8.65 0.94
CA THR A 260 -4.13 -8.62 -0.12
C THR A 260 -3.42 -7.28 -0.13
N LEU A 261 -2.19 -7.27 -0.63
CA LEU A 261 -1.47 -6.07 -1.06
C LEU A 261 -1.09 -6.31 -2.53
N SER A 262 -1.95 -5.87 -3.45
CA SER A 262 -1.89 -6.23 -4.86
C SER A 262 -1.68 -4.99 -5.73
N PRO A 263 -0.93 -5.08 -6.85
CA PRO A 263 -0.97 -4.03 -7.85
C PRO A 263 -2.38 -3.90 -8.44
N THR A 264 -2.82 -2.66 -8.59
CA THR A 264 -4.09 -2.25 -9.20
C THR A 264 -3.82 -1.14 -10.20
N PHE A 265 -4.67 -1.03 -11.21
CA PHE A 265 -4.42 -0.18 -12.36
C PHE A 265 -5.62 0.71 -12.65
N ARG A 266 -5.37 1.97 -13.01
CA ARG A 266 -6.40 2.92 -13.45
C ARG A 266 -5.96 3.57 -14.75
N ALA A 267 -6.80 3.49 -15.78
CA ALA A 267 -6.49 4.03 -17.10
C ALA A 267 -6.98 5.47 -17.31
N GLU A 268 -7.53 6.08 -16.26
CA GLU A 268 -7.97 7.48 -16.28
C GLU A 268 -6.83 8.42 -16.67
N ARG A 269 -7.10 9.34 -17.61
CA ARG A 269 -6.13 10.35 -18.05
C ARG A 269 -5.99 11.46 -16.99
N SER A 270 -5.26 11.15 -15.93
CA SER A 270 -5.04 12.04 -14.79
C SER A 270 -3.54 12.24 -14.56
N ASP A 271 -3.01 13.38 -15.00
CA ASP A 271 -1.62 13.78 -14.77
C ASP A 271 -1.56 14.77 -13.59
N THR A 272 -1.53 14.22 -12.38
CA THR A 272 -1.41 15.01 -11.15
C THR A 272 -0.30 14.45 -10.27
N ALA A 273 0.16 15.24 -9.31
CA ALA A 273 1.18 14.81 -8.35
C ALA A 273 0.75 13.65 -7.42
N ARG A 274 -0.53 13.23 -7.44
CA ARG A 274 -1.10 12.22 -6.53
C ARG A 274 -1.59 10.95 -7.23
N HIS A 275 -1.79 10.97 -8.55
CA HIS A 275 -2.34 9.83 -9.29
C HIS A 275 -1.24 9.00 -9.95
N LEU A 276 -1.38 7.67 -9.86
CA LEU A 276 -0.55 6.72 -10.58
C LEU A 276 -1.47 5.78 -11.37
N SER A 277 -1.07 5.44 -12.59
CA SER A 277 -1.76 4.41 -13.39
C SER A 277 -1.52 2.99 -12.88
N GLU A 278 -0.43 2.78 -12.12
CA GLU A 278 -0.11 1.53 -11.40
C GLU A 278 0.24 1.89 -9.96
N PHE A 279 -0.48 1.29 -9.01
CA PHE A 279 -0.21 1.45 -7.58
C PHE A 279 -0.56 0.16 -6.84
N TYR A 280 -0.19 0.06 -5.56
CA TYR A 280 -0.49 -1.13 -4.75
C TYR A 280 -1.65 -0.82 -3.82
N MET A 281 -2.74 -1.55 -3.92
CA MET A 281 -3.87 -1.42 -3.03
C MET A 281 -3.77 -2.47 -1.92
N LEU A 282 -3.98 -2.04 -0.68
CA LEU A 282 -4.23 -2.98 0.41
C LEU A 282 -5.74 -3.13 0.56
N GLU A 283 -6.23 -4.34 0.43
CA GLU A 283 -7.67 -4.63 0.50
C GLU A 283 -7.88 -5.77 1.50
N ALA A 284 -8.85 -5.63 2.38
CA ALA A 284 -9.20 -6.62 3.40
C ALA A 284 -10.71 -6.83 3.44
N GLU A 285 -11.13 -8.09 3.54
CA GLU A 285 -12.53 -8.49 3.56
C GLU A 285 -12.74 -9.51 4.69
N ALA A 286 -13.85 -9.40 5.41
CA ALA A 286 -14.19 -10.25 6.54
C ALA A 286 -15.68 -10.65 6.50
N THR A 287 -15.95 -11.86 6.95
CA THR A 287 -17.30 -12.40 7.06
C THR A 287 -17.93 -12.13 8.43
N PHE A 288 -19.26 -12.17 8.50
CA PHE A 288 -20.06 -12.04 9.72
C PHE A 288 -19.91 -10.71 10.46
N VAL A 289 -19.43 -9.68 9.78
CA VAL A 289 -19.48 -8.30 10.26
C VAL A 289 -20.90 -7.76 10.04
N SER A 290 -21.47 -7.02 10.99
CA SER A 290 -22.85 -6.51 10.87
C SER A 290 -22.97 -5.00 11.15
N SER A 291 -21.84 -4.34 11.41
CA SER A 291 -21.80 -2.92 11.70
C SER A 291 -20.64 -2.29 10.95
N LEU A 292 -20.89 -1.12 10.37
CA LEU A 292 -19.87 -0.27 9.76
C LEU A 292 -18.80 0.13 10.79
N ASP A 293 -19.15 0.21 12.08
CA ASP A 293 -18.20 0.52 13.15
C ASP A 293 -17.07 -0.50 13.24
N ALA A 294 -17.37 -1.80 13.14
CA ALA A 294 -16.34 -2.84 13.21
C ALA A 294 -15.35 -2.73 12.03
N VAL A 295 -15.84 -2.29 10.87
CA VAL A 295 -15.03 -2.06 9.67
C VAL A 295 -14.13 -0.82 9.84
N MET A 296 -14.69 0.28 10.37
CA MET A 296 -13.93 1.49 10.71
C MET A 296 -12.91 1.24 11.82
N ASP A 297 -13.27 0.46 12.85
CA ASP A 297 -12.39 0.06 13.95
C ASP A 297 -11.18 -0.72 13.43
N LEU A 298 -11.38 -1.66 12.50
CA LEU A 298 -10.28 -2.39 11.86
C LEU A 298 -9.34 -1.44 11.10
N ALA A 299 -9.88 -0.47 10.36
CA ALA A 299 -9.10 0.49 9.61
C ALA A 299 -8.29 1.42 10.52
N GLU A 300 -8.94 1.92 11.58
CA GLU A 300 -8.33 2.75 12.60
C GLU A 300 -7.20 2.01 13.33
N ASP A 301 -7.48 0.81 13.82
CA ASP A 301 -6.50 -0.06 14.47
C ASP A 301 -5.29 -0.34 13.60
N MET A 302 -5.51 -0.58 12.30
CA MET A 302 -4.44 -0.89 11.34
C MET A 302 -3.49 0.30 11.18
N ILE A 303 -4.03 1.49 10.88
CA ILE A 303 -3.22 2.69 10.70
C ILE A 303 -2.51 3.06 12.02
N ARG A 304 -3.18 2.99 13.17
CA ARG A 304 -2.56 3.21 14.48
C ARG A 304 -1.44 2.21 14.77
N SER A 305 -1.65 0.93 14.44
CA SER A 305 -0.66 -0.12 14.63
C SER A 305 0.60 0.12 13.79
N VAL A 306 0.45 0.47 12.51
CA VAL A 306 1.58 0.81 11.63
C VAL A 306 2.30 2.06 12.12
N THR A 307 1.55 3.10 12.50
CA THR A 307 2.11 4.37 12.98
C THR A 307 2.89 4.17 14.27
N ARG A 308 2.38 3.36 15.21
CA ARG A 308 3.09 3.00 16.44
C ARG A 308 4.35 2.20 16.15
N GLY A 309 4.25 1.20 15.28
CA GLY A 309 5.41 0.41 14.84
C GLY A 309 6.51 1.29 14.24
N LEU A 310 6.13 2.28 13.44
CA LEU A 310 7.06 3.27 12.90
C LEU A 310 7.67 4.15 13.98
N ASN A 311 6.83 4.75 14.84
CA ASN A 311 7.26 5.65 15.90
C ASN A 311 8.29 5.01 16.85
N ASP A 312 8.12 3.72 17.14
CA ASP A 312 9.00 2.96 18.05
C ASP A 312 10.25 2.38 17.34
N SER A 313 10.40 2.62 16.03
CA SER A 313 11.48 2.04 15.22
C SER A 313 12.63 3.03 14.94
N THR A 314 13.82 2.47 14.69
CA THR A 314 14.97 3.24 14.18
C THR A 314 14.65 3.91 12.85
N ILE A 315 13.85 3.28 11.99
CA ILE A 315 13.44 3.84 10.70
C ILE A 315 12.57 5.07 10.92
N GLY A 316 11.61 5.03 11.84
CA GLY A 316 10.79 6.20 12.16
C GLY A 316 11.61 7.35 12.74
N THR A 317 12.59 7.04 13.60
CA THR A 317 13.56 8.04 14.08
C THR A 317 14.35 8.67 12.93
N GLU A 318 14.80 7.87 11.95
CA GLU A 318 15.48 8.39 10.76
C GLU A 318 14.55 9.26 9.89
N VAL A 319 13.28 8.90 9.76
CA VAL A 319 12.28 9.70 9.02
C VAL A 319 12.05 11.06 9.69
N LEU A 320 11.87 11.08 11.02
CA LEU A 320 11.66 12.32 11.77
C LEU A 320 12.90 13.24 11.77
N ARG A 321 14.10 12.64 11.79
CA ARG A 321 15.38 13.39 11.73
C ARG A 321 15.81 13.78 10.33
N GLY A 322 15.18 13.21 9.30
CA GLY A 322 15.53 13.47 7.91
C GLY A 322 15.49 14.97 7.64
N LYS A 323 16.67 15.58 7.45
CA LYS A 323 16.78 17.03 7.21
C LYS A 323 15.95 17.40 5.98
N ARG A 324 14.87 18.16 6.20
CA ARG A 324 14.19 18.91 5.15
C ARG A 324 15.05 20.11 4.75
N ARG A 325 14.86 20.61 3.54
CA ARG A 325 15.71 21.68 3.02
C ARG A 325 15.40 22.99 3.73
N GLU A 326 16.40 23.88 3.78
CA GLU A 326 16.17 25.28 4.10
C GLU A 326 15.23 25.87 3.04
N GLY A 327 14.07 26.40 3.46
CA GLY A 327 13.05 27.00 2.59
C GLY A 327 11.90 26.09 2.16
N GLU A 328 11.86 24.82 2.56
CA GLU A 328 10.63 24.01 2.48
C GLU A 328 9.73 24.31 3.70
N GLU A 329 8.40 24.38 3.49
CA GLU A 329 7.46 24.52 4.60
C GLU A 329 7.67 23.37 5.60
N GLU A 330 7.74 23.74 6.88
CA GLU A 330 7.94 22.79 7.97
C GLU A 330 6.67 21.95 8.13
N ILE A 331 6.69 20.74 7.56
CA ILE A 331 5.65 19.75 7.81
C ILE A 331 5.92 19.11 9.18
N ASP A 332 5.03 19.38 10.13
CA ASP A 332 5.02 18.76 11.46
C ASP A 332 4.63 17.28 11.39
N LEU A 333 5.57 16.43 10.95
CA LEU A 333 5.35 15.00 10.82
C LEU A 333 5.17 14.32 12.17
N GLU A 334 5.88 14.79 13.21
CA GLU A 334 5.76 14.25 14.56
C GLU A 334 4.37 14.56 15.14
N GLY A 335 3.88 15.79 14.98
CA GLY A 335 2.53 16.18 15.35
C GLY A 335 1.46 15.42 14.57
N ARG A 336 1.66 15.15 13.27
CA ARG A 336 0.76 14.29 12.49
C ARG A 336 0.72 12.86 13.03
N TRP A 337 1.86 12.25 13.34
CA TRP A 337 1.89 10.91 13.94
C TRP A 337 1.22 10.90 15.31
N ARG A 338 1.45 11.94 16.10
CA ARG A 338 0.77 12.16 17.38
C ARG A 338 -0.75 12.24 17.20
N GLY A 339 -1.25 13.03 16.25
CA GLY A 339 -2.68 13.13 15.94
C GLY A 339 -3.30 11.83 15.42
N ILE A 340 -2.52 10.98 14.75
CA ILE A 340 -2.96 9.62 14.38
C ILE A 340 -3.01 8.70 15.61
N LEU A 341 -2.10 8.86 16.57
CA LEU A 341 -1.98 7.99 17.75
C LEU A 341 -2.87 8.43 18.93
N GLU A 342 -3.24 9.70 19.01
CA GLU A 342 -3.98 10.32 20.11
C GLU A 342 -5.40 10.69 19.68
N GLY A 343 -6.31 10.77 20.65
CA GLY A 343 -7.67 11.27 20.46
C GLY A 343 -8.62 10.32 19.70
N PRO A 344 -9.94 10.56 19.78
CA PRO A 344 -10.92 9.86 18.96
C PRO A 344 -10.85 10.36 17.51
N TRP A 345 -11.02 9.46 16.54
CA TRP A 345 -11.23 9.86 15.14
C TRP A 345 -12.73 10.16 14.96
N PRO A 346 -13.14 11.41 14.71
CA PRO A 346 -14.56 11.73 14.58
C PRO A 346 -15.18 10.91 13.45
N ARG A 347 -16.39 10.40 13.69
CA ARG A 347 -17.20 9.68 12.71
C ARG A 347 -18.43 10.52 12.43
N ILE A 348 -18.44 11.20 11.29
CA ILE A 348 -19.55 12.03 10.85
C ILE A 348 -20.23 11.40 9.65
N THR A 349 -21.51 11.71 9.43
CA THR A 349 -22.20 11.36 8.18
C THR A 349 -21.84 12.37 7.08
N TYR A 350 -22.01 11.96 5.83
CA TYR A 350 -21.86 12.83 4.66
C TYR A 350 -22.77 14.05 4.77
N THR A 351 -24.01 13.88 5.22
CA THR A 351 -24.92 15.01 5.45
C THR A 351 -24.35 16.00 6.47
N GLN A 352 -23.84 15.51 7.60
CA GLN A 352 -23.16 16.38 8.58
C GLN A 352 -21.89 17.04 8.02
N ALA A 353 -21.17 16.36 7.13
CA ALA A 353 -20.01 16.92 6.45
C ALA A 353 -20.40 18.09 5.54
N ILE A 354 -21.44 17.93 4.72
CA ILE A 354 -22.01 18.99 3.88
C ILE A 354 -22.51 20.15 4.75
N ASP A 355 -23.24 19.86 5.84
CA ASP A 355 -23.74 20.89 6.75
C ASP A 355 -22.58 21.69 7.38
N ALA A 356 -21.49 21.03 7.77
CA ALA A 356 -20.30 21.69 8.32
C ALA A 356 -19.60 22.58 7.27
N LEU A 357 -19.49 22.11 6.03
CA LEU A 357 -18.91 22.88 4.93
C LEU A 357 -19.75 24.12 4.62
N VAL A 358 -21.07 23.98 4.52
CA VAL A 358 -21.99 25.10 4.26
C VAL A 358 -22.02 26.09 5.43
N ALA A 359 -22.04 25.60 6.67
CA ALA A 359 -22.09 26.43 7.87
C ALA A 359 -20.77 27.19 8.13
N SER A 360 -19.65 26.76 7.54
CA SER A 360 -18.35 27.42 7.68
C SER A 360 -18.32 28.85 7.15
N GLY A 361 -19.11 29.13 6.10
CA GLY A 361 -19.03 30.38 5.35
C GLY A 361 -17.73 30.55 4.54
N GLU A 362 -16.86 29.55 4.46
CA GLU A 362 -15.68 29.56 3.58
C GLU A 362 -16.11 29.51 2.10
N VAL A 363 -15.36 30.21 1.26
CA VAL A 363 -15.59 30.21 -0.20
C VAL A 363 -14.77 29.07 -0.81
N PHE A 364 -15.44 28.02 -1.24
CA PHE A 364 -14.86 26.89 -1.95
C PHE A 364 -14.93 27.12 -3.47
N GLU A 365 -13.92 26.64 -4.20
CA GLU A 365 -13.93 26.64 -5.67
C GLU A 365 -15.10 25.79 -6.19
N HIS A 366 -15.26 24.62 -5.59
CA HIS A 366 -16.38 23.72 -5.82
C HIS A 366 -17.40 23.89 -4.70
N VAL A 367 -18.59 24.36 -5.03
CA VAL A 367 -19.65 24.55 -4.03
C VAL A 367 -20.06 23.19 -3.45
N PRO A 368 -20.02 23.01 -2.12
CA PRO A 368 -20.46 21.76 -1.50
C PRO A 368 -21.97 21.61 -1.64
N VAL A 369 -22.40 20.59 -2.40
CA VAL A 369 -23.82 20.28 -2.66
C VAL A 369 -24.10 18.83 -2.29
N TRP A 370 -25.18 18.60 -1.54
CA TRP A 370 -25.61 17.24 -1.21
C TRP A 370 -25.92 16.45 -2.48
N GLY A 371 -25.32 15.26 -2.62
CA GLY A 371 -25.41 14.42 -3.81
C GLY A 371 -24.19 14.52 -4.73
N ALA A 372 -23.28 15.47 -4.50
CA ALA A 372 -21.99 15.54 -5.20
C ALA A 372 -20.85 14.94 -4.36
N GLY A 373 -19.82 14.44 -5.03
CA GLY A 373 -18.60 13.96 -4.38
C GLY A 373 -17.82 15.10 -3.71
N LEU A 374 -17.23 14.83 -2.55
CA LEU A 374 -16.34 15.78 -1.87
C LEU A 374 -15.07 16.01 -2.70
N GLN A 375 -14.62 17.25 -2.78
CA GLN A 375 -13.36 17.63 -3.42
C GLN A 375 -12.24 17.75 -2.39
N ALA A 376 -10.98 17.73 -2.86
CA ALA A 376 -9.82 17.78 -1.97
C ALA A 376 -9.81 19.01 -1.03
N GLU A 377 -10.37 20.15 -1.44
CA GLU A 377 -10.53 21.32 -0.56
C GLU A 377 -11.53 21.08 0.59
N HIS A 378 -12.63 20.36 0.31
CA HIS A 378 -13.63 19.98 1.30
C HIS A 378 -13.06 18.97 2.30
N GLU A 379 -12.32 17.98 1.79
CA GLU A 379 -11.70 16.96 2.62
C GLU A 379 -10.63 17.55 3.56
N ARG A 380 -9.83 18.51 3.06
CA ARG A 380 -8.87 19.26 3.88
C ARG A 380 -9.58 20.09 4.95
N PHE A 381 -10.68 20.76 4.60
CA PHE A 381 -11.50 21.50 5.56
C PHE A 381 -12.00 20.57 6.68
N LEU A 382 -12.56 19.41 6.33
CA LEU A 382 -13.10 18.46 7.30
C LEU A 382 -12.01 17.90 8.22
N ALA A 383 -10.85 17.53 7.67
CA ALA A 383 -9.71 17.07 8.49
C ALA A 383 -9.21 18.17 9.44
N ARG A 384 -9.22 19.43 9.01
CA ARG A 384 -8.81 20.59 9.82
C ARG A 384 -9.82 20.91 10.92
N GLU A 385 -11.08 21.14 10.57
CA GLU A 385 -12.09 21.66 11.50
C GLU A 385 -12.77 20.56 12.32
N VAL A 386 -13.17 19.46 11.67
CA VAL A 386 -13.84 18.34 12.35
C VAL A 386 -12.80 17.43 13.00
N GLY A 387 -11.79 17.04 12.24
CA GLY A 387 -10.68 16.21 12.71
C GLY A 387 -9.72 16.92 13.67
N LYS A 388 -9.81 18.25 13.80
CA LYS A 388 -8.88 19.08 14.59
C LYS A 388 -7.41 18.87 14.20
N GLY A 389 -7.16 18.71 12.90
CA GLY A 389 -5.84 18.36 12.36
C GLY A 389 -5.47 16.88 12.52
N GLY A 390 -6.42 16.02 12.89
CA GLY A 390 -6.29 14.56 12.93
C GLY A 390 -7.24 13.85 11.94
N PRO A 391 -7.25 12.50 11.92
CA PRO A 391 -8.09 11.73 11.01
C PRO A 391 -9.59 11.88 11.28
N VAL A 392 -10.40 11.85 10.22
CA VAL A 392 -11.88 11.89 10.30
C VAL A 392 -12.50 10.86 9.35
N PHE A 393 -13.51 10.13 9.84
CA PHE A 393 -14.35 9.28 9.02
C PHE A 393 -15.57 10.06 8.54
N VAL A 394 -15.82 10.05 7.23
CA VAL A 394 -17.08 10.50 6.63
C VAL A 394 -17.85 9.27 6.19
N THR A 395 -19.08 9.12 6.65
CA THR A 395 -19.89 7.90 6.50
C THR A 395 -21.20 8.17 5.78
N LYS A 396 -21.93 7.13 5.34
CA LYS A 396 -23.31 7.27 4.84
C LYS A 396 -23.43 8.18 3.60
N TYR A 397 -22.62 7.94 2.58
CA TYR A 397 -22.69 8.70 1.33
C TYR A 397 -23.98 8.40 0.54
N PRO A 398 -24.43 9.33 -0.32
CA PRO A 398 -25.57 9.12 -1.21
C PRO A 398 -25.39 7.90 -2.10
N THR A 399 -26.47 7.17 -2.33
CA THR A 399 -26.45 5.91 -3.10
C THR A 399 -26.04 6.15 -4.56
N GLU A 400 -26.39 7.29 -5.12
CA GLU A 400 -26.19 7.64 -6.54
C GLU A 400 -24.71 7.84 -6.92
N ILE A 401 -23.85 8.11 -5.94
CA ILE A 401 -22.42 8.38 -6.17
C ILE A 401 -21.51 7.30 -5.58
N LYS A 402 -22.07 6.15 -5.20
CA LYS A 402 -21.32 5.01 -4.66
C LYS A 402 -21.63 3.74 -5.46
N PRO A 403 -20.69 2.77 -5.50
CA PRO A 403 -20.84 1.53 -6.26
C PRO A 403 -22.05 0.67 -5.86
N PHE A 404 -22.54 -0.11 -6.82
CA PHE A 404 -23.73 -0.96 -6.69
C PHE A 404 -23.69 -2.00 -5.55
N TYR A 405 -22.49 -2.40 -5.12
CA TYR A 405 -22.30 -3.47 -4.13
C TYR A 405 -22.42 -2.99 -2.68
N MET A 406 -22.57 -1.69 -2.42
CA MET A 406 -22.64 -1.15 -1.05
C MET A 406 -24.03 -1.36 -0.44
N LEU A 407 -24.09 -1.80 0.82
CA LEU A 407 -25.35 -2.04 1.54
C LEU A 407 -26.11 -0.72 1.77
N PRO A 408 -27.40 -0.61 1.41
CA PRO A 408 -28.23 0.56 1.74
C PRO A 408 -28.37 0.76 3.25
N SER A 409 -28.28 2.02 3.69
CA SER A 409 -28.35 2.39 5.10
C SER A 409 -29.76 2.20 5.67
N SER A 410 -29.86 1.64 6.88
CA SER A 410 -31.15 1.52 7.58
C SER A 410 -31.67 2.84 8.17
N ALA A 411 -30.81 3.87 8.23
CA ALA A 411 -31.07 5.16 8.88
C ALA A 411 -31.52 6.26 7.91
N SER A 412 -32.17 5.92 6.78
CA SER A 412 -32.94 6.91 6.03
C SER A 412 -34.08 7.40 6.91
N GLY A 413 -33.91 8.58 7.51
CA GLY A 413 -34.93 9.20 8.35
C GLY A 413 -36.28 9.16 7.64
N ALA A 414 -37.30 8.67 8.33
CA ALA A 414 -38.66 8.64 7.80
C ALA A 414 -39.09 10.08 7.47
N GLY A 415 -39.02 10.45 6.19
CA GLY A 415 -39.44 11.76 5.69
C GLY A 415 -38.52 12.45 4.66
N GLU A 416 -37.30 11.96 4.40
CA GLU A 416 -36.43 12.55 3.36
C GLU A 416 -36.13 11.56 2.23
N ASP A 417 -36.27 11.99 0.97
CA ASP A 417 -35.94 11.24 -0.27
C ASP A 417 -34.41 10.99 -0.44
N ARG A 418 -33.64 11.01 0.66
CA ARG A 418 -32.17 10.95 0.66
C ARG A 418 -31.71 9.53 1.01
N GLN A 419 -31.50 8.70 0.00
CA GLN A 419 -30.99 7.34 0.17
C GLN A 419 -29.47 7.32 0.29
N THR A 420 -28.94 6.65 1.32
CA THR A 420 -27.50 6.54 1.58
C THR A 420 -27.08 5.08 1.73
N VAL A 421 -25.78 4.81 1.63
CA VAL A 421 -25.19 3.46 1.79
C VAL A 421 -24.25 3.38 3.01
N ASP A 422 -24.13 2.21 3.60
CA ASP A 422 -23.27 1.92 4.75
C ASP A 422 -21.81 1.85 4.30
N CYS A 423 -21.23 3.01 4.01
CA CYS A 423 -19.83 3.17 3.64
C CYS A 423 -19.13 4.25 4.47
N PHE A 424 -17.81 4.28 4.38
CA PHE A 424 -16.99 5.36 4.90
C PHE A 424 -15.84 5.69 3.94
N ASP A 425 -15.40 6.93 4.01
CA ASP A 425 -14.11 7.39 3.53
C ASP A 425 -13.34 7.94 4.75
N LEU A 426 -12.06 7.57 4.89
CA LEU A 426 -11.16 8.02 5.95
C LEU A 426 -10.25 9.12 5.41
N LEU A 427 -10.40 10.31 5.95
CA LEU A 427 -9.65 11.49 5.55
C LEU A 427 -8.50 11.75 6.52
N LEU A 428 -7.30 11.96 5.99
CA LEU A 428 -6.13 12.42 6.74
C LEU A 428 -5.81 13.88 6.37
N PRO A 429 -5.27 14.67 7.32
CA PRO A 429 -4.80 16.02 7.03
C PRO A 429 -3.82 16.04 5.85
N ASP A 430 -4.02 16.99 4.93
CA ASP A 430 -3.22 17.25 3.71
C ASP A 430 -3.24 16.16 2.63
N VAL A 431 -3.29 14.89 3.05
CA VAL A 431 -3.39 13.67 2.22
C VAL A 431 -4.76 13.54 1.59
N CYS A 432 -5.80 13.96 2.32
CA CYS A 432 -7.21 13.76 2.00
C CYS A 432 -7.59 12.26 2.15
N GLU A 433 -8.39 11.68 1.26
CA GLU A 433 -8.77 10.25 1.35
C GLU A 433 -7.54 9.31 1.38
N VAL A 434 -7.48 8.43 2.39
CA VAL A 434 -6.46 7.37 2.50
C VAL A 434 -7.06 5.95 2.48
N ALA A 435 -8.33 5.81 2.86
CA ALA A 435 -9.03 4.53 2.90
C ALA A 435 -10.51 4.72 2.63
N GLY A 436 -11.10 3.75 1.95
CA GLY A 436 -12.54 3.63 1.78
C GLY A 436 -13.01 2.25 2.19
N GLY A 437 -14.25 2.13 2.61
CA GLY A 437 -14.80 0.84 2.98
C GLY A 437 -16.31 0.85 3.03
N SER A 438 -16.92 -0.32 2.98
CA SER A 438 -18.36 -0.42 3.08
C SER A 438 -18.80 -1.73 3.69
N LEU A 439 -20.04 -1.72 4.16
CA LEU A 439 -20.79 -2.95 4.21
C LEU A 439 -21.22 -3.37 2.79
N ARG A 440 -21.34 -4.68 2.49
CA ARG A 440 -21.76 -5.19 1.18
C ARG A 440 -23.23 -5.58 1.20
N GLU A 441 -23.90 -5.37 0.07
CA GLU A 441 -25.27 -5.83 -0.14
C GLU A 441 -25.29 -7.35 -0.28
N HIS A 442 -25.65 -8.03 0.81
CA HIS A 442 -25.69 -9.48 0.91
C HIS A 442 -27.02 -10.08 0.44
N ARG A 443 -28.05 -9.27 0.22
CA ARG A 443 -29.38 -9.74 -0.19
C ARG A 443 -29.44 -9.83 -1.71
N LEU A 444 -29.67 -11.04 -2.21
CA LEU A 444 -29.66 -11.36 -3.65
C LEU A 444 -30.54 -10.41 -4.48
N GLU A 445 -31.83 -10.28 -4.13
CA GLU A 445 -32.80 -9.51 -4.92
C GLU A 445 -32.44 -8.00 -4.99
N PRO A 446 -32.14 -7.32 -3.86
CA PRO A 446 -31.59 -5.95 -3.89
C PRO A 446 -30.30 -5.82 -4.69
N LEU A 447 -29.36 -6.77 -4.57
CA LEU A 447 -28.10 -6.72 -5.30
C LEU A 447 -28.31 -6.80 -6.82
N GLN A 448 -29.14 -7.75 -7.28
CA GLN A 448 -29.49 -7.88 -8.70
C GLN A 448 -30.20 -6.61 -9.22
N ALA A 449 -31.09 -6.02 -8.41
CA ALA A 449 -31.74 -4.76 -8.76
C ALA A 449 -30.72 -3.60 -8.89
N ALA A 450 -29.75 -3.52 -7.99
CA ALA A 450 -28.68 -2.54 -8.05
C ALA A 450 -27.78 -2.74 -9.28
N MET A 451 -27.40 -3.99 -9.60
CA MET A 451 -26.64 -4.32 -10.81
C MET A 451 -27.36 -3.88 -12.09
N ARG A 452 -28.66 -4.20 -12.21
CA ARG A 452 -29.50 -3.76 -13.34
C ARG A 452 -29.56 -2.24 -13.45
N LYS A 453 -29.69 -1.52 -12.33
CA LYS A 453 -29.69 -0.04 -12.30
C LYS A 453 -28.35 0.55 -12.82
N HIS A 454 -27.24 -0.15 -12.61
CA HIS A 454 -25.91 0.26 -13.07
C HIS A 454 -25.56 -0.27 -14.48
N GLY A 455 -26.53 -0.83 -15.22
CA GLY A 455 -26.31 -1.29 -16.59
C GLY A 455 -25.48 -2.56 -16.71
N MET A 456 -25.38 -3.35 -15.63
CA MET A 456 -24.74 -4.67 -15.66
C MET A 456 -25.76 -5.71 -16.14
N ASP A 457 -25.64 -6.16 -17.39
CA ASP A 457 -26.56 -7.11 -18.00
C ASP A 457 -26.48 -8.52 -17.37
N GLU A 458 -27.64 -9.14 -17.15
CA GLU A 458 -27.77 -10.54 -16.68
C GLU A 458 -27.41 -11.57 -17.75
N ALA A 459 -27.08 -11.16 -18.98
CA ALA A 459 -26.95 -12.03 -20.15
C ALA A 459 -25.79 -13.05 -20.10
N GLY A 460 -24.99 -13.07 -19.04
CA GLY A 460 -24.01 -14.13 -18.74
C GLY A 460 -24.47 -15.15 -17.68
N MET A 461 -25.77 -15.20 -17.37
CA MET A 461 -26.35 -16.03 -16.28
C MET A 461 -26.94 -17.39 -16.73
N GLU A 462 -26.91 -17.74 -18.02
CA GLU A 462 -27.26 -19.11 -18.45
C GLU A 462 -26.08 -20.06 -18.24
N TRP A 463 -26.29 -21.12 -17.45
CA TRP A 463 -25.33 -22.20 -17.27
C TRP A 463 -25.24 -23.03 -18.55
N ASP A 464 -24.52 -22.53 -19.55
CA ASP A 464 -24.08 -23.38 -20.65
C ASP A 464 -22.90 -24.21 -20.16
N HIS A 465 -23.07 -25.53 -20.16
CA HIS A 465 -22.16 -26.55 -19.62
C HIS A 465 -20.71 -26.52 -20.17
N ASP A 466 -20.36 -25.56 -21.03
CA ASP A 466 -19.11 -25.47 -21.78
C ASP A 466 -18.46 -24.07 -21.79
N SER A 467 -18.99 -23.09 -21.03
CA SER A 467 -18.45 -21.72 -21.00
C SER A 467 -17.82 -21.33 -19.65
N THR A 468 -16.70 -20.60 -19.72
CA THR A 468 -15.94 -20.11 -18.55
C THR A 468 -16.78 -19.17 -17.66
N PRO A 469 -16.60 -19.21 -16.33
CA PRO A 469 -17.34 -18.37 -15.38
C PRO A 469 -17.37 -16.89 -15.77
N SER A 470 -18.56 -16.31 -15.84
CA SER A 470 -18.77 -14.86 -15.94
C SER A 470 -18.55 -14.21 -14.55
N PRO A 471 -18.26 -12.89 -14.47
CA PRO A 471 -18.15 -12.17 -13.18
C PRO A 471 -19.41 -12.27 -12.31
N SER A 472 -20.58 -12.43 -12.94
CA SER A 472 -21.85 -12.70 -12.28
C SER A 472 -21.91 -14.09 -11.64
N LEU A 473 -21.07 -15.05 -12.04
CA LEU A 473 -20.95 -16.34 -11.37
C LEU A 473 -20.37 -16.19 -9.95
N CYS A 474 -19.34 -15.35 -9.77
CA CYS A 474 -18.81 -15.04 -8.45
C CYS A 474 -19.93 -14.46 -7.58
N ILE A 475 -20.64 -13.44 -8.06
CA ILE A 475 -21.71 -12.75 -7.33
C ILE A 475 -22.91 -13.67 -7.00
N ASN A 476 -23.32 -14.54 -7.91
CA ASN A 476 -24.39 -15.50 -7.66
C ASN A 476 -23.95 -16.63 -6.70
N THR A 477 -22.68 -17.07 -6.73
CA THR A 477 -22.15 -18.01 -5.72
C THR A 477 -21.96 -17.36 -4.34
N LEU A 478 -21.79 -16.04 -4.27
CA LEU A 478 -21.67 -15.29 -3.02
C LEU A 478 -23.01 -15.20 -2.27
N THR A 479 -24.14 -15.39 -2.96
CA THR A 479 -25.49 -15.08 -2.45
C THR A 479 -26.49 -16.25 -2.50
N ALA A 480 -26.11 -17.43 -3.01
CA ALA A 480 -27.02 -18.57 -3.17
C ALA A 480 -26.62 -19.85 -2.41
N ASP A 481 -27.62 -20.42 -1.72
CA ASP A 481 -27.74 -21.81 -1.27
C ASP A 481 -27.37 -22.79 -2.41
N THR A 482 -26.08 -23.08 -2.61
CA THR A 482 -25.65 -24.14 -3.53
C THR A 482 -25.70 -25.47 -2.80
N ALA A 483 -26.91 -26.03 -2.74
CA ALA A 483 -27.13 -27.43 -2.43
C ALA A 483 -26.30 -28.30 -3.40
N PHE A 484 -25.39 -29.09 -2.84
CA PHE A 484 -24.73 -30.20 -3.51
C PHE A 484 -25.82 -31.17 -4.02
N SER A 485 -26.26 -31.06 -5.28
CA SER A 485 -27.18 -32.03 -5.87
C SER A 485 -26.40 -33.26 -6.34
N GLY A 486 -25.87 -34.01 -5.38
CA GLY A 486 -25.76 -35.45 -5.54
C GLY A 486 -27.17 -36.02 -5.39
N SER A 487 -27.64 -36.73 -6.41
CA SER A 487 -28.86 -37.53 -6.40
C SER A 487 -29.20 -38.09 -5.01
N THR A 488 -30.34 -37.72 -4.41
CA THR A 488 -31.54 -38.56 -4.18
C THR A 488 -32.54 -37.79 -3.27
N GLN A 489 -33.84 -37.89 -3.61
CA GLN A 489 -35.04 -37.49 -2.84
C GLN A 489 -35.48 -36.01 -2.84
N ARG A 490 -36.70 -35.81 -3.40
CA ARG A 490 -37.50 -34.58 -3.32
C ARG A 490 -37.89 -34.29 -1.87
N LEU A 491 -37.44 -33.16 -1.33
CA LEU A 491 -38.06 -32.53 -0.17
C LEU A 491 -38.91 -31.32 -0.62
N SER A 492 -40.00 -31.10 0.11
CA SER A 492 -41.08 -30.18 -0.28
C SER A 492 -40.70 -28.70 -0.15
N ARG A 493 -41.44 -27.84 -0.86
CA ARG A 493 -41.18 -26.41 -1.09
C ARG A 493 -41.12 -25.51 0.17
N LYS A 494 -41.23 -26.06 1.39
CA LYS A 494 -41.42 -25.30 2.64
C LYS A 494 -40.23 -25.33 3.62
N GLU A 495 -39.11 -25.97 3.28
CA GLU A 495 -37.95 -26.14 4.18
C GLU A 495 -36.61 -25.60 3.60
N ARG A 496 -36.66 -24.57 2.73
CA ARG A 496 -35.47 -23.96 2.11
C ARG A 496 -35.22 -22.53 2.61
N ASN A 497 -34.79 -22.40 3.86
CA ASN A 497 -34.26 -21.13 4.37
C ASN A 497 -32.88 -21.37 5.00
N GLY A 498 -31.84 -20.81 4.37
CA GLY A 498 -30.88 -19.98 5.09
C GLY A 498 -29.43 -20.48 5.17
N LEU A 499 -28.61 -20.08 4.19
CA LEU A 499 -27.30 -19.48 4.47
C LEU A 499 -27.17 -18.18 3.65
N ILE A 500 -27.21 -17.04 4.33
CA ILE A 500 -26.99 -15.71 3.77
C ILE A 500 -25.58 -15.29 4.14
N SER A 501 -24.72 -15.02 3.15
CA SER A 501 -23.33 -14.63 3.38
C SER A 501 -23.21 -13.13 3.66
N LEU A 502 -22.65 -12.78 4.81
CA LEU A 502 -22.37 -11.41 5.23
C LEU A 502 -20.88 -11.12 5.03
N THR A 503 -20.45 -10.69 3.84
CA THR A 503 -19.07 -10.22 3.57
C THR A 503 -18.99 -8.70 3.67
N HIS A 504 -17.92 -8.16 4.25
CA HIS A 504 -17.71 -6.72 4.45
C HIS A 504 -16.22 -6.38 4.46
N GLY A 505 -15.80 -5.20 3.98
CA GLY A 505 -14.38 -4.93 3.84
C GLY A 505 -13.97 -3.47 3.75
N VAL A 506 -12.64 -3.31 3.80
CA VAL A 506 -11.91 -2.04 3.71
C VAL A 506 -10.90 -2.16 2.58
N TYR A 507 -10.78 -1.11 1.79
CA TYR A 507 -9.64 -0.92 0.91
C TYR A 507 -8.89 0.36 1.30
N PHE A 508 -7.58 0.34 1.11
CA PHE A 508 -6.71 1.48 1.33
C PHE A 508 -6.17 1.94 -0.01
N ILE A 509 -6.41 3.20 -0.32
CA ILE A 509 -5.81 3.84 -1.48
C ILE A 509 -4.37 4.15 -1.10
N SER A 510 -3.41 3.44 -1.70
CA SER A 510 -2.01 3.87 -1.66
C SER A 510 -1.87 5.13 -2.51
N SER A 511 -2.24 6.30 -1.98
CA SER A 511 -1.83 7.57 -2.54
C SER A 511 -0.30 7.64 -2.46
N ALA A 512 0.36 7.36 -3.59
CA ALA A 512 1.81 7.41 -3.67
C ALA A 512 2.25 8.86 -3.50
N HIS A 513 2.72 9.19 -2.30
CA HIS A 513 3.25 10.51 -2.02
C HIS A 513 4.58 10.69 -2.73
N ALA A 514 4.56 11.47 -3.80
CA ALA A 514 5.71 12.26 -4.18
C ALA A 514 5.84 13.44 -3.21
N ILE A 515 7.08 13.76 -2.84
CA ILE A 515 7.46 14.92 -2.03
C ILE A 515 6.81 16.18 -2.62
N GLN A 516 6.06 16.93 -1.80
CA GLN A 516 5.54 18.26 -2.14
C GLN A 516 6.70 19.19 -2.53
N THR A 517 6.61 19.81 -3.70
CA THR A 517 7.29 21.07 -4.01
C THR A 517 6.21 22.10 -4.36
N PRO A 518 6.33 23.37 -3.93
CA PRO A 518 5.41 24.41 -4.35
C PRO A 518 5.49 24.63 -5.87
N PRO A 519 4.41 25.14 -6.51
CA PRO A 519 4.45 25.46 -7.93
C PRO A 519 5.54 26.50 -8.19
N SER A 520 6.49 26.15 -9.07
CA SER A 520 7.44 27.12 -9.60
C SER A 520 6.68 28.14 -10.43
N ALA A 521 6.86 29.42 -10.09
CA ALA A 521 6.37 30.55 -10.88
C ALA A 521 6.78 30.41 -12.36
N ASP A 522 5.84 30.74 -13.23
CA ASP A 522 6.01 30.87 -14.68
C ASP A 522 7.32 31.63 -15.00
N TYR A 523 8.16 31.03 -15.84
CA TYR A 523 9.15 31.77 -16.62
C TYR A 523 8.87 31.56 -18.10
N PRO A 524 8.92 32.64 -18.91
CA PRO A 524 8.51 32.62 -20.29
C PRO A 524 9.48 31.80 -21.14
N THR A 525 8.92 31.13 -22.12
CA THR A 525 9.64 30.59 -23.28
C THR A 525 10.39 31.72 -23.98
N GLU A 526 11.72 31.68 -23.96
CA GLU A 526 12.54 32.34 -24.98
C GLU A 526 13.15 31.26 -25.88
N ASP A 527 12.91 31.42 -27.18
CA ASP A 527 13.49 30.68 -28.29
C ASP A 527 15.03 30.73 -28.27
N VAL A 528 15.69 29.56 -28.28
CA VAL A 528 16.92 29.26 -29.06
C VAL A 528 16.96 27.78 -29.44
#